data_AF-Q7YS72-F1
#
_entry.id   AF-Q7YS72-F1
#
_cell.length_a   1.000
_cell.length_b   1.000
_cell.length_c   1.000
_cell.angle_alpha   90.00
_cell.angle_beta   90.00
_cell.angle_gamma   90.00
#
_symmetry.space_group_name_H-M   'P 1'
#
loop_
_entity.id
_entity.type
_entity.pdbx_description
1 polymer ?
#
loop_
_entity_poly.entity_id
_entity_poly.type
_entity_poly.pdbx_seq_one_letter_code
_entity_poly.pdbx_strand_id
1 'polypeptide(L)'
;VETTSSVVKWSIAYLLHYPQAKEKIQKEIDQKIGLTRTPVLNDRQQLLHLESTIREVLRIRPVAPLLIPHLACTESSIGEYTIPKGTRIY
;
A
#
# COMPACT_ATOMS: atom_id res chain seq x y z
N VAL A 1 -11.23 10.31 -3.71
CA VAL A 1 -10.51 11.02 -2.62
C VAL A 1 -10.29 10.12 -1.40
N GLU A 2 -11.29 9.32 -1.00
CA GLU A 2 -11.25 8.50 0.23
C GLU A 2 -10.07 7.51 0.35
N THR A 3 -9.78 6.71 -0.69
CA THR A 3 -8.78 5.63 -0.59
C THR A 3 -7.36 6.14 -0.35
N THR A 4 -6.87 7.04 -1.21
CA THR A 4 -5.53 7.63 -1.09
C THR A 4 -5.38 8.42 0.22
N SER A 5 -6.40 9.22 0.59
CA SER A 5 -6.38 10.00 1.83
C SER A 5 -6.24 9.11 3.07
N SER A 6 -6.96 7.98 3.10
CA SER A 6 -6.88 7.01 4.18
C SER A 6 -5.48 6.40 4.32
N VAL A 7 -4.87 6.01 3.20
CA VAL A 7 -3.50 5.44 3.20
C VAL A 7 -2.48 6.48 3.68
N VAL A 8 -2.54 7.72 3.19
CA VAL A 8 -1.62 8.79 3.61
C VAL A 8 -1.75 9.08 5.10
N LYS A 9 -2.97 9.12 5.66
CA LYS A 9 -3.19 9.29 7.10
C LYS A 9 -2.52 8.16 7.91
N TRP A 10 -2.69 6.92 7.48
CA TRP A 10 -2.02 5.78 8.11
C TRP A 10 -0.50 5.87 7.98
N SER A 11 0.03 6.25 6.81
CA SER A 11 1.48 6.43 6.62
C SER A 11 2.05 7.45 7.61
N ILE A 12 1.39 8.59 7.79
CA ILE A 12 1.82 9.61 8.76
C ILE A 12 1.74 9.05 10.19
N ALA A 13 0.64 8.39 10.56
CA ALA A 13 0.49 7.80 11.88
C ALA A 13 1.62 6.79 12.19
N TYR A 14 1.93 5.89 11.25
CA TYR A 14 3.04 4.95 11.41
C TYR A 14 4.40 5.66 11.49
N LEU A 15 4.66 6.68 10.67
CA LEU A 15 5.93 7.42 10.75
C LEU A 15 6.10 8.19 12.08
N LEU A 16 5.00 8.60 12.73
CA LEU A 16 5.03 9.19 14.08
C LEU A 16 5.36 8.13 15.15
N HIS A 17 4.79 6.93 15.03
CA HIS A 17 5.06 5.82 15.96
C HIS A 17 6.41 5.14 15.76
N TYR A 18 7.00 5.25 14.56
CA TYR A 18 8.30 4.65 14.22
C TYR A 18 9.29 5.71 13.72
N PRO A 19 9.83 6.57 14.61
CA PRO A 19 10.78 7.62 14.23
C PRO A 19 12.00 7.11 13.47
N GLN A 20 12.48 5.89 13.75
CA GLN A 20 13.64 5.33 13.06
C GLN A 20 13.34 5.08 11.57
N ALA A 21 12.11 4.71 11.22
CA ALA A 21 11.69 4.55 9.83
C ALA A 21 11.64 5.91 9.12
N LYS A 22 11.08 6.93 9.79
CA LYS A 22 11.06 8.31 9.30
C LYS A 22 12.47 8.83 9.01
N GLU A 23 13.41 8.66 9.95
CA GLU A 23 14.81 9.07 9.76
C GLU A 23 15.49 8.37 8.59
N LYS A 24 15.25 7.06 8.42
CA LYS A 24 15.82 6.31 7.29
C LYS A 24 15.30 6.82 5.95
N ILE A 25 14.00 7.11 5.85
CA ILE A 25 13.40 7.67 4.64
C ILE A 25 13.97 9.06 4.35
N GLN A 26 14.08 9.93 5.35
CA GLN A 26 14.66 11.27 5.17
C GLN A 26 16.11 11.17 4.70
N LYS A 27 16.93 10.32 5.32
CA LYS A 27 18.32 10.08 4.88
C LYS A 27 18.39 9.53 3.46
N GLU A 28 17.50 8.62 3.07
CA GLU A 28 17.43 8.10 1.71
C GLU A 28 17.14 9.22 0.70
N ILE A 29 16.16 10.08 1.00
CA ILE A 29 15.81 11.22 0.14
C ILE A 29 16.98 12.20 0.03
N ASP A 30 17.58 12.60 1.16
CA ASP A 30 18.70 13.53 1.18
C ASP A 30 19.91 13.00 0.38
N GLN A 31 20.18 11.69 0.45
CA GLN A 31 21.30 11.06 -0.25
C GLN A 31 21.05 10.86 -1.75
N LYS A 32 19.83 10.49 -2.14
CA LYS A 32 19.50 10.09 -3.53
C LYS A 32 19.01 11.28 -4.36
N ILE A 33 18.34 12.23 -3.73
CA ILE A 33 17.70 13.39 -4.39
C ILE A 33 18.51 14.67 -4.15
N GLY A 34 19.08 14.81 -2.96
CA GLY A 34 19.74 16.03 -2.51
C GLY A 34 18.75 17.08 -1.98
N LEU A 35 19.27 18.25 -1.65
CA LEU A 35 18.51 19.34 -1.00
C LEU A 35 18.06 20.45 -1.96
N THR A 36 18.42 20.36 -3.25
CA THR A 36 18.22 21.43 -4.24
C THR A 36 16.91 21.32 -5.02
N ARG A 37 16.24 20.16 -4.97
CA ARG A 37 15.00 19.88 -5.70
C ARG A 37 14.08 18.97 -4.91
N THR A 38 12.81 18.95 -5.29
CA THR A 38 11.83 17.99 -4.77
C THR A 38 11.88 16.66 -5.54
N PRO A 39 11.42 15.55 -4.93
CA PRO A 39 11.30 14.25 -5.62
C PRO A 39 10.30 14.29 -6.77
N VAL A 40 10.59 13.55 -7.84
CA VAL A 40 9.70 13.32 -9.01
C VAL A 40 9.46 11.83 -9.21
N LEU A 41 8.50 11.46 -10.06
CA LEU A 41 8.14 10.04 -10.28
C LEU A 41 9.31 9.18 -10.79
N ASN A 42 10.23 9.75 -11.57
CA ASN A 42 11.41 9.02 -12.06
C ASN A 42 12.37 8.61 -10.94
N ASP A 43 12.32 9.27 -9.77
CA ASP A 43 13.15 8.93 -8.62
C ASP A 43 12.67 7.69 -7.87
N ARG A 44 11.43 7.23 -8.14
CA ARG A 44 10.76 6.17 -7.37
C ARG A 44 11.59 4.90 -7.26
N GLN A 45 12.28 4.49 -8.32
CA GLN A 45 13.11 3.28 -8.33
C GLN A 45 14.34 3.40 -7.42
N GLN A 46 14.75 4.63 -7.09
CA GLN A 46 15.92 4.90 -6.26
C GLN A 46 15.60 5.00 -4.77
N LEU A 47 14.32 5.26 -4.43
CA LEU A 47 13.79 5.45 -3.06
C LEU A 47 13.13 4.17 -2.54
N LEU A 48 13.94 3.13 -2.31
CA LEU A 48 13.48 1.79 -1.96
C LEU A 48 12.92 1.71 -0.53
N HIS A 49 13.48 2.47 0.41
CA HIS A 49 12.93 2.54 1.77
C HIS A 49 11.56 3.22 1.77
N LEU A 50 11.40 4.33 1.07
CA LEU A 50 10.10 4.98 0.92
C LEU A 50 9.06 4.05 0.29
N GLU A 51 9.39 3.39 -0.82
CA GLU A 51 8.50 2.43 -1.49
C GLU A 51 8.13 1.26 -0.55
N SER A 52 9.11 0.72 0.17
CA SER A 52 8.89 -0.37 1.14
C SER A 52 7.98 0.06 2.29
N THR A 53 8.13 1.30 2.79
CA THR A 53 7.24 1.85 3.82
C THR A 53 5.81 2.01 3.32
N ILE A 54 5.60 2.48 2.09
CA ILE A 54 4.25 2.56 1.50
C ILE A 54 3.62 1.17 1.42
N ARG A 55 4.38 0.17 0.95
CA ARG A 55 3.92 -1.23 0.89
C ARG A 55 3.58 -1.79 2.27
N GLU A 56 4.40 -1.48 3.28
CA GLU A 56 4.17 -1.96 4.63
C GLU A 56 2.91 -1.36 5.25
N VAL A 57 2.65 -0.08 5.00
CA VAL A 57 1.39 0.57 5.41
C VAL A 57 0.19 -0.11 4.75
N LEU A 58 0.26 -0.39 3.45
CA LEU A 58 -0.80 -1.10 2.72
C LEU A 58 -0.99 -2.55 3.21
N ARG A 59 0.07 -3.20 3.68
CA ARG A 59 0.01 -4.55 4.26
C ARG A 59 -0.67 -4.58 5.63
N ILE A 60 -0.29 -3.67 6.53
CA ILE A 60 -0.80 -3.65 7.91
C ILE A 60 -2.15 -2.92 8.04
N ARG A 61 -2.42 -1.94 7.17
CA ARG A 61 -3.67 -1.19 7.07
C ARG A 61 -4.15 -1.18 5.61
N PRO A 62 -4.64 -2.32 5.10
CA PRO A 62 -5.23 -2.37 3.78
C PRO A 62 -6.45 -1.43 3.74
N VAL A 63 -6.52 -0.61 2.69
CA VAL A 63 -7.60 0.38 2.54
C VAL A 63 -8.98 -0.26 2.37
N ALA A 64 -9.02 -1.48 1.83
CA ALA A 64 -10.20 -2.30 1.70
C ALA A 64 -9.88 -3.72 2.23
N PRO A 65 -10.06 -3.99 3.53
CA PRO A 65 -9.67 -5.26 4.14
C PRO A 65 -10.37 -6.50 3.56
N LEU A 66 -11.58 -6.32 2.99
CA LEU A 66 -12.37 -7.37 2.33
C LEU A 66 -12.51 -7.11 0.82
N LEU A 67 -11.69 -6.21 0.27
CA LEU A 67 -11.77 -5.75 -1.12
C LEU A 67 -13.21 -5.32 -1.51
N ILE A 68 -13.53 -5.40 -2.80
CA ILE A 68 -14.88 -5.24 -3.31
C ILE A 68 -15.41 -6.64 -3.58
N PRO A 69 -16.62 -7.01 -3.14
CA PRO A 69 -17.12 -8.37 -3.32
C PRO A 69 -17.17 -8.78 -4.79
N HIS A 70 -16.70 -9.98 -5.08
CA HIS A 70 -16.78 -10.61 -6.38
C HIS A 70 -18.04 -11.50 -6.48
N LEU A 71 -18.51 -11.78 -7.69
CA LEU A 71 -19.67 -12.63 -7.94
C LEU A 71 -19.30 -13.75 -8.93
N ALA A 72 -19.62 -14.99 -8.59
CA ALA A 72 -19.47 -16.12 -9.50
C ALA A 72 -20.49 -16.01 -10.66
N CYS A 73 -20.05 -15.63 -11.85
CA CYS A 73 -20.92 -15.50 -13.03
C CYS A 73 -21.37 -16.86 -13.60
N THR A 74 -20.62 -17.92 -13.29
CA THR A 74 -20.88 -19.31 -13.67
C THR A 74 -20.53 -20.23 -12.50
N GLU A 75 -20.98 -21.47 -12.56
CA GLU A 75 -20.48 -22.51 -11.65
C GLU A 75 -18.99 -22.71 -11.90
N SER A 76 -18.21 -22.81 -10.81
CA SER A 76 -16.76 -22.90 -10.84
C SER A 76 -16.25 -23.60 -9.58
N SER A 77 -14.94 -23.63 -9.36
CA SER A 77 -14.33 -24.09 -8.13
C SER A 77 -13.14 -23.22 -7.71
N ILE A 78 -12.84 -23.22 -6.41
CA ILE A 78 -11.59 -22.69 -5.84
C ILE A 78 -10.97 -23.80 -4.99
N GLY A 79 -9.88 -24.41 -5.47
CA GLY A 79 -9.34 -25.64 -4.89
C GLY A 79 -10.41 -26.75 -4.92
N GLU A 80 -10.61 -27.41 -3.78
CA GLU A 80 -11.59 -28.49 -3.62
C GLU A 80 -13.03 -27.99 -3.42
N TYR A 81 -13.26 -26.67 -3.33
CA TYR A 81 -14.58 -26.10 -3.09
C TYR A 81 -15.30 -25.79 -4.40
N THR A 82 -16.48 -26.38 -4.60
CA THR A 82 -17.39 -26.00 -5.69
C THR A 82 -18.07 -24.67 -5.33
N ILE A 83 -18.03 -23.71 -6.24
CA ILE A 83 -18.66 -22.39 -6.14
C ILE A 83 -19.82 -22.30 -7.12
N PRO A 84 -21.07 -22.37 -6.65
CA PRO A 84 -22.25 -22.19 -7.49
C PRO A 84 -22.30 -20.81 -8.14
N LYS A 85 -22.92 -20.74 -9.33
CA LYS A 85 -23.26 -19.47 -9.97
C LYS A 85 -24.09 -18.60 -9.02
N GLY A 86 -23.73 -17.33 -8.91
CA GLY A 86 -24.41 -16.35 -8.05
C GLY A 86 -23.81 -16.22 -6.64
N THR A 87 -22.81 -17.03 -6.29
CA THR A 87 -22.09 -16.91 -5.01
C THR A 87 -21.32 -15.58 -4.94
N ARG A 88 -21.50 -14.83 -3.85
CA ARG A 88 -20.66 -13.66 -3.53
C ARG A 88 -19.42 -14.10 -2.77
N ILE A 89 -18.26 -13.65 -3.23
CA ILE A 89 -16.95 -13.91 -2.64
C ILE A 89 -16.42 -12.59 -2.07
N TYR A 90 -15.98 -12.63 -0.82
CA TYR A 90 -15.39 -11.51 -0.09
C TYR A 90 -13.93 -11.84 0.23
#